data_AF-A0A9P8Y846-F1
#
_entry.id   AF-A0A9P8Y846-F1
#
_cell.length_a   1.000
_cell.length_b   1.000
_cell.length_c   1.000
_cell.angle_alpha   90.00
_cell.angle_beta   90.00
_cell.angle_gamma   90.00
#
_symmetry.space_group_name_H-M   'P 1'
#
loop_
_entity.id
_entity.type
_entity.pdbx_description
1 polymer ?
#
loop_
_entity_poly.entity_id
_entity_poly.type
_entity_poly.pdbx_seq_one_letter_code
_entity_poly.pdbx_strand_id
1 'polypeptide(L)'
;KPIVPGPQRSYSVMDYEPVPFTHQPGTALLLVHLPPELHYAIFDFLEPIDSTAFALTSKHFYIIHRQMHGKVSLATRRSGPNDMEWVWRNAGPFISGGRSGGMAIKHNALAELSPRGQVYCRKCRTARCELRNHIREFFPAEMEYCEITQKYGATAQAGAKPVCCRSSPRHPHRCGRH
;
A
#
# COMPACT_ATOMS: atom_id res chain seq x y z
N LYS A 1 18.21 54.69 45.94
CA LYS A 1 17.35 55.05 44.79
C LYS A 1 16.74 53.76 44.26
N PRO A 2 15.40 53.65 44.10
CA PRO A 2 14.81 52.44 43.53
C PRO A 2 15.14 52.36 42.03
N ILE A 3 15.40 51.15 41.54
CA ILE A 3 15.71 50.86 40.13
C ILE A 3 14.40 50.95 39.35
N VAL A 4 14.32 51.92 38.43
CA VAL A 4 13.19 52.05 37.51
C VAL A 4 13.34 50.97 36.44
N PRO A 5 12.37 50.07 36.26
CA PRO A 5 12.42 49.12 35.16
C PRO A 5 12.39 49.91 33.85
N GLY A 6 13.35 49.62 32.96
CA GLY A 6 13.43 50.24 31.63
C GLY A 6 12.15 50.02 30.83
N PRO A 7 11.91 50.85 29.79
CA PRO A 7 10.68 50.81 29.02
C PRO A 7 10.43 49.39 28.51
N GLN A 8 9.28 48.84 28.91
CA GLN A 8 8.81 47.54 28.47
C GLN A 8 8.67 47.59 26.95
N ARG A 9 9.49 46.83 26.23
CA ARG A 9 9.35 46.65 24.78
C ARG A 9 7.91 46.19 24.52
N SER A 10 7.10 47.04 23.90
CA SER A 10 5.84 46.60 23.32
C SER A 10 6.21 45.57 22.26
N TYR A 11 5.88 44.31 22.53
CA TYR A 11 5.82 43.31 21.48
C TYR A 11 4.77 43.83 20.50
N SER A 12 5.19 44.36 19.35
CA SER A 12 4.30 44.53 18.23
C SER A 12 3.81 43.13 17.87
N VAL A 13 2.58 42.82 18.27
CA VAL A 13 1.81 41.72 17.71
C VAL A 13 1.67 42.08 16.24
N MET A 14 2.54 41.51 15.41
CA MET A 14 2.27 41.50 13.99
C MET A 14 1.09 40.54 13.82
N ASP A 15 0.00 41.02 13.23
CA ASP A 15 -1.16 40.21 12.80
C ASP A 15 -0.79 39.29 11.62
N TYR A 16 0.39 38.68 11.63
CA TYR A 16 0.73 37.62 10.70
C TYR A 16 0.23 36.32 11.31
N GLU A 17 -0.95 35.89 10.85
CA GLU A 17 -1.35 34.49 10.94
C GLU A 17 -0.17 33.65 10.40
N PRO A 18 0.35 32.68 11.19
CA PRO A 18 1.51 31.91 10.76
C PRO A 18 1.16 31.24 9.43
N VAL A 19 1.94 31.55 8.39
CA VAL A 19 1.73 31.00 7.05
C VAL A 19 1.60 29.49 7.18
N PRO A 20 0.46 28.89 6.80
CA PRO A 20 0.28 27.45 6.93
C PRO A 20 1.44 26.76 6.22
N PHE A 21 1.94 25.68 6.83
CA PHE A 21 3.11 24.95 6.32
C PHE A 21 3.01 24.58 4.82
N THR A 22 1.79 24.41 4.31
CA THR A 22 1.46 24.16 2.91
C THR A 22 1.86 25.27 1.94
N HIS A 23 2.12 26.49 2.43
CA HIS A 23 2.47 27.67 1.64
C HIS A 23 3.93 28.10 1.83
N GLN A 24 4.77 27.31 2.51
CA GLN A 24 6.19 27.62 2.65
C GLN A 24 6.96 27.25 1.37
N PRO A 25 7.45 28.23 0.59
CA PRO A 25 8.24 27.93 -0.60
C PRO A 25 9.56 27.27 -0.18
N GLY A 26 9.87 26.12 -0.79
CA GLY A 26 11.10 25.35 -0.53
C GLY A 26 10.90 24.11 0.33
N THR A 27 9.73 23.91 0.93
CA THR A 27 9.43 22.71 1.72
C THR A 27 8.77 21.63 0.86
N ALA A 28 9.35 20.43 0.81
CA ALA A 28 8.76 19.30 0.09
C ALA A 28 7.47 18.86 0.78
N LEU A 29 6.34 18.93 0.07
CA LEU A 29 5.06 18.45 0.57
C LEU A 29 5.09 16.92 0.69
N LEU A 30 4.97 16.42 1.91
CA LEU A 30 4.79 15.00 2.20
C LEU A 30 3.33 14.58 1.97
N LEU A 31 3.14 13.30 1.66
CA LEU A 31 1.81 12.73 1.41
C LEU A 31 0.83 12.91 2.58
N VAL A 32 1.35 12.96 3.81
CA VAL A 32 0.56 13.18 5.04
C VAL A 32 -0.03 14.58 5.15
N HIS A 33 0.49 15.56 4.42
CA HIS A 33 0.00 16.94 4.43
C HIS A 33 -1.14 17.17 3.43
N LEU A 34 -1.48 16.17 2.61
CA LEU A 34 -2.67 16.27 1.78
C LEU A 34 -3.94 16.31 2.66
N PRO A 35 -4.99 17.02 2.22
CA PRO A 35 -6.28 16.97 2.86
C PRO A 35 -6.80 15.52 2.99
N PRO A 36 -7.52 15.18 4.08
CA PRO A 36 -8.05 13.85 4.31
C PRO A 36 -8.90 13.31 3.15
N GLU A 37 -9.64 14.18 2.46
CA GLU A 37 -10.46 13.83 1.30
C GLU A 37 -9.62 13.19 0.20
N LEU A 38 -8.40 13.69 -0.02
CA LEU A 38 -7.48 13.12 -0.99
C LEU A 38 -6.89 11.80 -0.49
N HIS A 39 -6.68 11.64 0.82
CA HIS A 39 -6.27 10.34 1.36
C HIS A 39 -7.33 9.28 1.09
N TYR A 40 -8.61 9.57 1.36
CA TYR A 40 -9.71 8.65 1.04
C TYR A 40 -9.81 8.36 -0.46
N ALA A 41 -9.71 9.40 -1.30
CA ALA A 41 -9.73 9.23 -2.75
C ALA A 41 -8.60 8.33 -3.26
N ILE A 42 -7.37 8.45 -2.72
CA ILE A 42 -6.27 7.53 -3.04
C ILE A 42 -6.66 6.09 -2.68
N PHE A 43 -7.22 5.87 -1.49
CA PHE A 43 -7.61 4.55 -1.00
C PHE A 43 -8.77 3.92 -1.80
N ASP A 44 -9.61 4.71 -2.47
CA ASP A 44 -10.66 4.21 -3.38
C ASP A 44 -10.09 3.59 -4.65
N PHE A 45 -8.92 4.05 -5.11
CA PHE A 45 -8.25 3.52 -6.30
C PHE A 45 -7.33 2.33 -6.02
N LEU A 46 -7.05 2.02 -4.75
CA LEU A 46 -6.15 0.94 -4.37
C LEU A 46 -6.91 -0.37 -4.15
N GLU A 47 -6.43 -1.45 -4.78
CA GLU A 47 -6.84 -2.81 -4.45
C GLU A 47 -6.49 -3.12 -2.97
N PRO A 48 -7.24 -3.99 -2.27
CA PRO A 48 -7.00 -4.28 -0.85
C PRO A 48 -5.56 -4.69 -0.49
N ILE A 49 -4.83 -5.33 -1.41
CA ILE A 49 -3.43 -5.72 -1.22
C ILE A 49 -2.48 -4.51 -1.28
N ASP A 50 -2.70 -3.61 -2.23
CA ASP A 50 -1.85 -2.43 -2.38
C ASP A 50 -2.18 -1.40 -1.31
N SER A 51 -3.47 -1.31 -0.97
CA SER A 51 -4.03 -0.53 0.13
C SER A 51 -3.42 -0.93 1.47
N THR A 52 -3.35 -2.23 1.80
CA THR A 52 -2.66 -2.71 3.01
C THR A 52 -1.17 -2.39 3.02
N ALA A 53 -0.46 -2.62 1.92
CA ALA A 53 0.97 -2.33 1.85
C ALA A 53 1.26 -0.83 2.06
N PHE A 54 0.45 0.04 1.44
CA PHE A 54 0.53 1.49 1.61
C PHE A 54 0.18 1.90 3.05
N ALA A 55 -0.87 1.31 3.61
CA ALA A 55 -1.32 1.56 4.97
C ALA A 55 -0.28 1.21 6.04
N LEU A 56 0.55 0.19 5.83
CA LEU A 56 1.61 -0.22 6.77
C LEU A 56 2.77 0.78 6.84
N THR A 57 2.86 1.75 5.93
CA THR A 57 3.92 2.77 5.93
C THR A 57 3.72 3.85 7.00
N SER A 58 2.47 4.08 7.46
CA SER A 58 2.14 5.12 8.42
C SER A 58 0.93 4.74 9.27
N LYS A 59 0.99 5.04 10.56
CA LYS A 59 -0.14 4.83 11.49
C LYS A 59 -1.41 5.55 11.03
N HIS A 60 -1.27 6.75 10.44
CA HIS A 60 -2.41 7.52 9.91
C HIS A 60 -3.13 6.76 8.79
N PHE A 61 -2.38 6.33 7.77
CA PHE A 61 -2.91 5.57 6.64
C PHE A 61 -3.44 4.19 7.04
N TYR A 62 -2.88 3.57 8.08
CA TYR A 62 -3.40 2.33 8.65
C TYR A 62 -4.84 2.46 9.18
N ILE A 63 -5.15 3.58 9.84
CA ILE A 63 -6.50 3.83 10.35
C ILE A 63 -7.48 3.97 9.19
N ILE A 64 -7.12 4.75 8.17
CA ILE A 64 -7.95 4.98 6.97
C ILE A 64 -8.22 3.65 6.24
N HIS A 65 -7.19 2.86 5.97
CA HIS A 65 -7.34 1.53 5.38
C HIS A 65 -8.28 0.64 6.19
N ARG A 66 -8.14 0.62 7.52
CA ARG A 66 -8.97 -0.23 8.38
C ARG A 66 -10.44 0.21 8.38
N GLN A 67 -10.72 1.49 8.17
CA GLN A 67 -12.08 2.01 8.01
C GLN A 67 -12.68 1.63 6.65
N MET A 68 -11.89 1.74 5.57
CA MET A 68 -12.36 1.53 4.20
C MET A 68 -12.44 0.05 3.80
N HIS A 69 -11.35 -0.69 4.01
CA HIS A 69 -11.15 -2.07 3.51
C HIS A 69 -11.22 -3.12 4.61
N GLY A 70 -11.25 -2.71 5.88
CA GLY A 70 -11.38 -3.62 7.02
C GLY A 70 -10.12 -4.45 7.31
N LYS A 71 -10.31 -5.74 7.62
CA LYS A 71 -9.22 -6.69 7.86
C LYS A 71 -9.00 -7.54 6.62
N VAL A 72 -7.79 -7.49 6.06
CA VAL A 72 -7.39 -8.28 4.90
C VAL A 72 -6.58 -9.49 5.35
N SER A 73 -6.92 -10.68 4.85
CA SER A 73 -6.17 -11.92 5.13
C SER A 73 -4.82 -11.91 4.40
N LEU A 74 -3.79 -12.53 4.99
CA LEU A 74 -2.51 -12.73 4.32
C LEU A 74 -2.61 -13.64 3.09
N ALA A 75 -3.61 -14.52 3.06
CA ALA A 75 -3.94 -15.38 1.93
C ALA A 75 -4.80 -14.66 0.88
N THR A 76 -5.19 -13.40 1.10
CA THR A 76 -5.92 -12.62 0.11
C THR A 76 -5.08 -12.52 -1.16
N ARG A 77 -5.70 -12.91 -2.28
CA ARG A 77 -5.12 -12.87 -3.61
C ARG A 77 -5.57 -11.61 -4.31
N ARG A 78 -4.70 -11.08 -5.17
CA ARG A 78 -5.09 -10.02 -6.10
C ARG A 78 -6.23 -10.59 -6.95
N SER A 79 -7.23 -9.75 -7.23
CA SER A 79 -8.19 -10.05 -8.27
C SER A 79 -7.38 -10.40 -9.52
N GLY A 80 -7.47 -11.65 -9.95
CA GLY A 80 -6.72 -12.11 -11.11
C GLY A 80 -7.17 -11.34 -12.35
N PRO A 81 -6.42 -11.42 -13.45
CA PRO A 81 -6.77 -10.69 -14.64
C PRO A 81 -8.21 -11.05 -15.06
N ASN A 82 -9.07 -10.03 -15.18
CA ASN A 82 -10.42 -10.19 -15.74
C ASN A 82 -10.31 -10.80 -17.15
N ASP A 83 -11.37 -11.40 -17.69
CA ASP A 83 -11.36 -12.02 -19.03
C ASP A 83 -10.82 -11.04 -20.10
N MET A 84 -11.12 -9.75 -19.97
CA MET A 84 -10.53 -8.71 -20.83
C MET A 84 -9.00 -8.59 -20.66
N GLU A 85 -8.45 -8.64 -19.45
CA GLU A 85 -7.01 -8.57 -19.19
C GLU A 85 -6.25 -9.79 -19.76
N TRP A 86 -6.91 -10.95 -19.81
CA TRP A 86 -6.41 -12.11 -20.55
C TRP A 86 -6.47 -11.92 -22.07
N VAL A 87 -7.53 -11.30 -22.59
CA VAL A 87 -7.66 -10.96 -24.01
C VAL A 87 -6.54 -10.00 -24.44
N TRP A 88 -6.22 -8.98 -23.63
CA TRP A 88 -5.15 -8.03 -23.90
C TRP A 88 -3.74 -8.68 -23.90
N ARG A 89 -3.53 -9.80 -23.18
CA ARG A 89 -2.29 -10.58 -23.24
C ARG A 89 -2.09 -11.24 -24.61
N ASN A 90 -3.17 -11.71 -25.23
CA ASN A 90 -3.11 -12.35 -26.55
C ASN A 90 -3.01 -11.32 -27.70
N ALA A 91 -3.31 -10.04 -27.44
CA ALA A 91 -3.24 -8.96 -28.41
C ALA A 91 -1.81 -8.41 -28.66
N GLY A 92 -0.81 -8.88 -27.90
CA GLY A 92 0.60 -8.49 -28.05
C GLY A 92 1.02 -7.29 -27.17
N PRO A 93 2.32 -6.96 -27.10
CA PRO A 93 2.84 -5.96 -26.18
C PRO A 93 2.37 -4.55 -26.59
N PHE A 94 1.73 -3.83 -25.66
CA PHE A 94 1.62 -2.37 -25.74
C PHE A 94 3.01 -1.77 -25.47
N ILE A 95 3.88 -1.78 -26.48
CA ILE A 95 4.97 -0.81 -26.51
C ILE A 95 4.30 0.51 -26.89
N SER A 96 3.89 1.29 -25.89
CA SER A 96 3.65 2.73 -26.06
C SER A 96 4.99 3.38 -26.37
N GLY A 97 5.42 3.24 -27.62
CA GLY A 97 6.71 3.67 -28.11
C GLY A 97 6.77 3.51 -29.62
N GLY A 98 6.07 4.38 -30.34
CA GLY A 98 6.28 4.53 -31.78
C GLY A 98 5.00 4.71 -32.60
N ARG A 99 4.68 5.99 -32.88
CA ARG A 99 4.03 6.52 -34.09
C ARG A 99 3.21 5.53 -34.93
N SER A 100 1.89 5.51 -34.75
CA SER A 100 0.95 5.15 -35.81
C SER A 100 -0.41 5.80 -35.54
N GLY A 101 -0.88 6.58 -36.51
CA GLY A 101 -2.10 7.37 -36.42
C GLY A 101 -3.36 6.51 -36.44
N GLY A 102 -4.37 6.95 -35.70
CA GLY A 102 -5.72 6.40 -35.76
C GLY A 102 -6.59 6.80 -34.57
N MET A 103 -7.53 7.71 -34.82
CA MET A 103 -8.72 8.05 -34.01
C MET A 103 -8.50 8.51 -32.56
N ALA A 104 -8.69 9.81 -32.34
CA ALA A 104 -8.81 10.43 -31.03
C ALA A 104 -10.11 9.99 -30.32
N ILE A 105 -10.11 8.80 -29.75
CA ILE A 105 -11.01 8.45 -28.65
C ILE A 105 -10.59 9.35 -27.49
N LYS A 106 -11.52 10.05 -26.82
CA LYS A 106 -11.19 10.83 -25.62
C LYS A 106 -10.58 9.89 -24.58
N HIS A 107 -9.25 9.87 -24.51
CA HIS A 107 -8.50 9.04 -23.58
C HIS A 107 -8.86 9.48 -22.17
N ASN A 108 -9.52 8.59 -21.43
CA ASN A 108 -9.75 8.80 -20.01
C ASN A 108 -8.40 8.59 -19.33
N ALA A 109 -7.67 9.67 -19.04
CA ALA A 109 -6.32 9.61 -18.47
C ALA A 109 -6.27 8.78 -17.17
N LEU A 110 -7.38 8.72 -16.42
CA LEU A 110 -7.54 7.86 -15.25
C LEU A 110 -7.57 6.36 -15.59
N ALA A 111 -8.01 5.97 -16.78
CA ALA A 111 -8.00 4.59 -17.24
C ALA A 111 -6.58 4.10 -17.59
N GLU A 112 -5.69 4.98 -18.07
CA GLU A 112 -4.28 4.66 -18.32
C GLU A 112 -3.48 4.50 -17.02
N LEU A 113 -3.88 5.23 -15.97
CA LEU A 113 -3.33 5.10 -14.63
C LEU A 113 -3.98 3.95 -13.84
N SER A 114 -5.10 3.42 -14.33
CA SER A 114 -5.85 2.37 -13.65
C SER A 114 -5.07 1.06 -13.69
N PRO A 115 -4.91 0.35 -12.56
CA PRO A 115 -4.33 -0.99 -12.54
C PRO A 115 -5.13 -2.04 -13.33
N ARG A 116 -6.32 -1.67 -13.82
CA ARG A 116 -7.24 -2.49 -14.63
C ARG A 116 -6.61 -2.72 -16.00
N GLY A 117 -6.04 -3.91 -16.20
CA GLY A 117 -5.23 -4.29 -17.36
C GLY A 117 -3.86 -4.87 -16.98
N GLN A 118 -3.42 -4.69 -15.73
CA GLN A 118 -2.09 -5.13 -15.30
C GLN A 118 -2.09 -6.62 -14.91
N VAL A 119 -1.84 -7.47 -15.90
CA VAL A 119 -1.78 -8.96 -15.80
C VAL A 119 -0.83 -9.45 -14.70
N TYR A 120 0.29 -8.76 -14.48
CA TYR A 120 1.29 -9.13 -13.48
C TYR A 120 1.42 -8.07 -12.41
N CYS A 121 1.50 -8.49 -11.15
CA CYS A 121 1.87 -7.60 -10.07
C CYS A 121 3.25 -6.97 -10.33
N ARG A 122 3.38 -5.65 -10.14
CA ARG A 122 4.65 -4.92 -10.32
C ARG A 122 5.71 -5.30 -9.30
N LYS A 123 5.29 -5.67 -8.08
CA LYS A 123 6.18 -6.12 -7.00
C LYS A 123 6.57 -7.60 -7.14
N CYS A 124 5.58 -8.48 -7.24
CA CYS A 124 5.82 -9.93 -7.23
C CYS A 124 6.05 -10.56 -8.61
N ARG A 125 5.79 -9.84 -9.71
CA ARG A 125 5.88 -10.33 -11.10
C ARG A 125 5.08 -11.61 -11.39
N THR A 126 4.04 -11.90 -10.60
CA THR A 126 3.11 -13.02 -10.78
C THR A 126 1.68 -12.50 -10.92
N ALA A 127 0.85 -13.25 -11.66
CA ALA A 127 -0.55 -12.92 -11.92
C ALA A 127 -1.47 -13.19 -10.72
N ARG A 128 -1.03 -14.04 -9.78
CA ARG A 128 -1.79 -14.38 -8.55
C ARG A 128 -0.92 -14.14 -7.32
N CYS A 129 -0.50 -12.89 -7.13
CA CYS A 129 0.19 -12.53 -5.90
C CYS A 129 -0.77 -12.57 -4.72
N GLU A 130 -0.21 -12.87 -3.55
CA GLU A 130 -0.90 -12.87 -2.27
C GLU A 130 -0.35 -11.76 -1.39
N LEU A 131 -1.18 -11.24 -0.48
CA LEU A 131 -0.77 -10.19 0.45
C LEU A 131 0.51 -10.57 1.21
N ARG A 132 0.63 -11.82 1.65
CA ARG A 132 1.84 -12.34 2.31
C ARG A 132 3.12 -12.00 1.56
N ASN A 133 3.12 -12.15 0.23
CA ASN A 133 4.31 -11.89 -0.59
C ASN A 133 4.59 -10.38 -0.72
N HIS A 134 3.56 -9.53 -0.68
CA HIS A 134 3.75 -8.08 -0.73
C HIS A 134 4.41 -7.56 0.54
N ILE A 135 3.98 -8.06 1.70
CA ILE A 135 4.43 -7.56 2.99
C ILE A 135 5.59 -8.36 3.60
N ARG A 136 6.16 -9.32 2.85
CA ARG A 136 7.23 -10.20 3.35
C ARG A 136 8.41 -9.43 3.96
N GLU A 137 8.78 -8.31 3.35
CA GLU A 137 9.90 -7.44 3.78
C GLU A 137 9.63 -6.73 5.11
N PHE A 138 8.37 -6.61 5.54
CA PHE A 138 8.03 -6.03 6.85
C PHE A 138 8.28 -7.02 8.00
N PHE A 139 8.48 -8.31 7.70
CA PHE A 139 8.75 -9.33 8.70
C PHE A 139 10.23 -9.70 8.72
N PRO A 140 10.81 -10.01 9.90
CA PRO A 140 12.18 -10.47 10.00
C PRO A 140 12.38 -11.80 9.27
N ALA A 141 13.64 -12.07 8.89
CA ALA A 141 14.02 -13.27 8.16
C ALA A 141 13.73 -14.57 8.94
N GLU A 142 13.75 -14.50 10.28
CA GLU A 142 13.47 -15.59 11.22
C GLU A 142 11.99 -15.99 11.29
N MET A 143 11.11 -15.24 10.62
CA MET A 143 9.70 -15.58 10.51
C MET A 143 9.40 -16.16 9.13
N GLU A 144 8.61 -17.22 9.10
CA GLU A 144 8.12 -17.83 7.86
C GLU A 144 6.60 -17.83 7.84
N TYR A 145 6.04 -17.69 6.64
CA TYR A 145 4.60 -17.83 6.44
C TYR A 145 4.17 -19.30 6.47
N CYS A 146 3.15 -19.60 7.26
CA CYS A 146 2.54 -20.92 7.33
C CYS A 146 1.21 -20.93 6.57
N GLU A 147 1.06 -21.84 5.59
CA GLU A 147 -0.14 -21.92 4.76
C GLU A 147 -1.38 -22.43 5.52
N ILE A 148 -1.16 -23.14 6.63
CA ILE A 148 -2.23 -23.76 7.44
C ILE A 148 -2.77 -22.78 8.47
N THR A 149 -1.89 -22.12 9.21
CA THR A 149 -2.29 -21.10 10.19
C THR A 149 -2.57 -19.75 9.53
N GLN A 150 -2.15 -19.58 8.27
CA GLN A 150 -2.24 -18.34 7.47
C GLN A 150 -1.60 -17.14 8.15
N LYS A 151 -0.49 -17.38 8.87
CA LYS A 151 0.23 -16.39 9.67
C LYS A 151 1.73 -16.51 9.47
N TYR A 152 2.43 -15.40 9.68
CA TYR A 152 3.88 -15.43 9.90
C TYR A 152 4.15 -15.92 11.33
N GLY A 153 4.94 -16.96 11.46
CA GLY A 153 5.38 -17.53 12.73
C GLY A 153 6.88 -17.81 12.71
N ALA A 154 7.41 -18.43 13.77
CA ALA A 154 8.80 -18.84 13.81
C ALA A 154 9.14 -19.79 12.64
N THR A 155 10.36 -19.69 12.12
CA THR A 155 10.86 -20.63 11.11
C THR A 155 10.81 -22.07 11.59
N ALA A 156 10.52 -22.98 10.66
CA ALA A 156 10.50 -24.41 10.94
C ALA A 156 11.86 -24.91 11.47
N GLN A 157 11.82 -25.89 12.39
CA GLN A 157 13.05 -26.48 12.95
C GLN A 157 13.89 -27.16 11.86
N ALA A 158 15.21 -27.22 12.07
CA ALA A 158 16.13 -27.92 11.17
C ALA A 158 15.74 -29.41 11.07
N GLY A 159 15.35 -29.86 9.87
CA GLY A 159 14.85 -31.21 9.62
C GLY A 159 13.32 -31.33 9.47
N ALA A 160 12.58 -30.23 9.59
CA ALA A 160 11.14 -30.22 9.30
C ALA A 160 10.85 -30.44 7.79
N LYS A 161 9.62 -30.87 7.50
CA LYS A 161 9.15 -31.10 6.12
C LYS A 161 9.28 -29.81 5.28
N PRO A 162 9.52 -29.93 3.96
CA PRO A 162 9.67 -28.77 3.09
C PRO A 162 8.35 -27.98 2.89
N VAL A 163 7.20 -28.61 3.10
CA VAL A 163 5.87 -28.02 2.87
C VAL A 163 5.03 -28.06 4.14
N CYS A 164 4.20 -27.05 4.35
CA CYS A 164 3.24 -27.03 5.46
C CYS A 164 2.21 -28.15 5.29
N CYS A 165 2.12 -29.06 6.27
CA CYS A 165 1.13 -30.13 6.28
C CYS A 165 0.33 -30.12 7.59
N ARG A 166 -0.96 -30.48 7.54
CA ARG A 166 -1.79 -30.56 8.74
C ARG A 166 -1.23 -31.66 9.62
N SER A 167 -0.98 -31.35 10.90
CA SER A 167 -0.40 -32.34 11.82
C SER A 167 -1.39 -33.46 12.14
N SER A 168 -2.69 -33.14 12.17
CA SER A 168 -3.77 -34.10 12.42
C SER A 168 -5.06 -33.62 11.77
N PRO A 169 -5.88 -34.52 11.20
CA PRO A 169 -7.22 -34.19 10.71
C PRO A 169 -8.14 -33.57 11.77
N ARG A 170 -7.94 -33.87 13.07
CA ARG A 170 -8.73 -33.33 14.18
C ARG A 170 -8.37 -31.89 14.56
N HIS A 171 -7.19 -31.41 14.17
CA HIS A 171 -6.69 -30.08 14.51
C HIS A 171 -6.30 -29.32 13.23
N PRO A 172 -7.28 -28.75 12.51
CA PRO A 172 -7.05 -28.15 11.19
C PRO A 172 -6.15 -26.92 11.21
N HIS A 173 -5.97 -26.29 12.39
CA HIS A 173 -5.12 -25.11 12.58
C HIS A 173 -3.72 -25.44 13.14
N ARG A 174 -3.37 -26.71 13.31
CA ARG A 174 -2.03 -27.11 13.74
C ARG A 174 -1.19 -27.53 12.54
N CYS A 175 -0.11 -26.81 12.29
CA CYS A 175 0.88 -27.18 11.28
C CYS A 175 1.79 -28.27 11.86
N GLY A 176 2.19 -29.24 11.05
CA GLY A 176 3.20 -30.24 11.42
C GLY A 176 4.63 -29.83 11.03
N ARG A 177 4.80 -28.66 10.39
CA ARG A 177 6.10 -28.12 9.97
C ARG A 177 6.59 -27.01 10.90
N HIS A 178 5.67 -26.11 11.26
CA HIS A 178 5.86 -25.00 12.20
C HIS A 178 5.25 -25.39 13.53
#